data_AF-A0A7C4VQ23-F1
#
_entry.id   AF-A0A7C4VQ23-F1
#
_cell.length_a   1.000
_cell.length_b   1.000
_cell.length_c   1.000
_cell.angle_alpha   90.00
_cell.angle_beta   90.00
_cell.angle_gamma   90.00
#
_symmetry.space_group_name_H-M   'P 1'
#
loop_
_entity.id
_entity.type
_entity.pdbx_description
1 polymer ?
#
loop_
_entity_poly.entity_id
_entity_poly.type
_entity_poly.pdbx_seq_one_letter_code
_entity_poly.pdbx_strand_id
1 'polypeptide(L)'
;MKWPIFNKRPGEKGQGLVEYALILVLVAIVVIAILLVLGPVVGNVFSNVVANLRLPTGGGNNNVITSVSANRTGGGHGNDVVVTITVSSSTSVTVSDSQNASPRTTTCNSSCSVTLNGVGDNAGTVSVTATAGGSGSAGYPVKL
;
A
#
# COMPACT_ATOMS: atom_id res chain seq x y z
N MET A 1 -33.04 2.04 88.26
CA MET A 1 -32.93 2.92 87.09
C MET A 1 -32.21 2.18 85.97
N LYS A 2 -32.89 1.98 84.84
CA LYS A 2 -32.37 1.51 83.55
C LYS A 2 -31.81 2.73 82.81
N TRP A 3 -30.62 2.61 82.19
CA TRP A 3 -30.37 3.00 80.79
C TRP A 3 -29.23 2.14 80.17
N PRO A 4 -29.44 1.51 79.00
CA PRO A 4 -28.40 0.95 78.12
C PRO A 4 -27.79 2.09 77.26
N ILE A 5 -26.78 1.96 76.40
CA ILE A 5 -26.75 1.24 75.12
C ILE A 5 -25.30 1.19 74.60
N PHE A 6 -24.98 0.09 73.92
CA PHE A 6 -23.80 -0.14 73.12
C PHE A 6 -23.65 0.92 72.02
N ASN A 7 -22.60 1.73 72.08
CA ASN A 7 -22.17 2.52 70.94
C ASN A 7 -21.40 1.62 69.95
N LYS A 8 -22.13 0.84 69.14
CA LYS A 8 -21.58 0.28 67.89
C LYS A 8 -21.31 1.46 66.97
N ARG A 9 -20.04 1.79 66.74
CA ARG A 9 -19.67 2.56 65.55
C ARG A 9 -19.83 1.61 64.35
N PRO A 10 -20.78 1.84 63.43
CA PRO A 10 -20.86 1.04 62.22
C PRO A 10 -19.65 1.37 61.35
N GLY A 11 -18.92 0.35 60.92
CA GLY A 11 -17.71 0.50 60.14
C GLY A 11 -17.96 1.24 58.84
N GLU A 12 -17.12 2.24 58.57
CA GLU A 12 -16.99 2.90 57.27
C GLU A 12 -16.30 1.94 56.30
N LYS A 13 -17.03 0.90 55.87
CA LYS A 13 -16.59 -0.08 54.87
C LYS A 13 -17.38 0.14 53.60
N GLY A 14 -17.07 1.21 52.86
CA GLY A 14 -17.72 1.45 51.58
C GLY A 14 -17.43 2.80 50.91
N GLN A 15 -16.94 3.77 51.67
CA GLN A 15 -16.85 5.15 51.16
C GLN A 15 -15.69 5.37 50.17
N GLY A 16 -14.62 4.58 50.25
CA GLY A 16 -13.54 4.62 49.24
C GLY A 16 -13.81 3.81 47.97
N LEU A 17 -14.62 2.73 48.05
CA LEU A 17 -14.84 1.83 46.90
C LEU A 17 -15.55 2.51 45.73
N VAL A 18 -16.49 3.41 46.04
CA VAL A 18 -17.21 4.18 45.02
C VAL A 18 -16.36 5.32 44.44
N GLU A 19 -15.51 5.96 45.25
CA GLU A 19 -14.60 7.00 44.76
C GLU A 19 -13.59 6.43 43.76
N TYR A 20 -12.97 5.28 44.08
CA TYR A 20 -12.05 4.64 43.14
C TYR A 20 -12.76 4.15 41.87
N ALA A 21 -14.02 3.68 41.98
CA ALA A 21 -14.79 3.28 40.80
C ALA A 21 -15.07 4.47 39.86
N LEU A 22 -15.41 5.65 40.40
CA LEU A 22 -15.67 6.84 39.59
C LEU A 22 -14.40 7.38 38.92
N ILE A 23 -13.26 7.36 39.62
CA ILE A 23 -11.97 7.75 39.02
C ILE A 23 -11.55 6.74 37.93
N LEU A 24 -11.75 5.45 38.14
CA LEU A 24 -11.44 4.43 37.12
C LEU A 24 -12.31 4.59 35.86
N VAL A 25 -13.60 4.93 36.02
CA VAL A 25 -14.48 5.22 34.87
C VAL A 25 -14.02 6.47 34.12
N LEU A 26 -13.65 7.54 34.84
CA LEU A 26 -13.13 8.76 34.24
C LEU A 26 -11.86 8.48 33.42
N VAL A 27 -10.90 7.74 34.00
CA VAL A 27 -9.66 7.36 33.32
C VAL A 27 -9.94 6.46 32.12
N ALA A 28 -10.87 5.51 32.23
CA ALA A 28 -11.25 4.63 31.12
C ALA A 28 -11.79 5.42 29.92
N ILE A 29 -12.62 6.44 30.15
CA ILE A 29 -13.13 7.31 29.09
C ILE A 29 -11.99 8.06 28.40
N VAL A 30 -11.04 8.61 29.18
CA VAL A 30 -9.88 9.31 28.63
C VAL A 30 -9.02 8.38 27.77
N VAL A 31 -8.75 7.15 28.21
CA VAL A 31 -7.98 6.18 27.44
C VAL A 31 -8.67 5.82 26.13
N ILE A 32 -9.98 5.57 26.16
CA ILE A 32 -10.77 5.28 24.95
C ILE A 32 -10.70 6.46 23.98
N ALA A 33 -10.87 7.70 24.45
CA ALA A 33 -10.78 8.90 23.63
C ALA A 33 -9.41 9.03 22.94
N ILE A 34 -8.32 8.77 23.67
CA ILE A 34 -6.95 8.79 23.12
C ILE A 34 -6.79 7.70 22.05
N LEU A 35 -7.23 6.47 22.30
CA LEU A 35 -7.12 5.37 21.33
C LEU A 35 -7.91 5.66 20.03
N LEU A 36 -9.08 6.30 20.14
CA LEU A 36 -9.89 6.69 18.99
C LEU A 36 -9.23 7.77 18.13
N VAL A 37 -8.49 8.70 18.72
CA VAL A 37 -7.79 9.78 18.00
C VAL A 37 -6.48 9.27 17.40
N LEU A 38 -5.71 8.47 18.15
CA LEU A 38 -4.40 8.00 17.70
C LEU A 38 -4.52 6.88 16.66
N GLY A 39 -5.56 6.05 16.71
CA GLY A 39 -5.80 4.97 15.74
C GLY A 39 -5.69 5.41 14.27
N PRO A 40 -6.50 6.39 13.81
CA PRO A 40 -6.48 6.85 12.42
C PRO A 40 -5.18 7.58 12.05
N VAL A 41 -4.57 8.33 12.98
CA VAL A 41 -3.31 9.06 12.72
C VAL A 41 -2.17 8.09 12.44
N VAL A 42 -2.03 7.04 13.25
CA VAL A 42 -1.00 6.01 13.05
C VAL A 42 -1.25 5.24 11.76
N GLY A 43 -2.51 4.92 11.44
CA GLY A 43 -2.87 4.28 10.17
C GLY A 43 -2.44 5.11 8.95
N ASN A 44 -2.73 6.41 8.95
CA ASN A 44 -2.36 7.30 7.85
C ASN A 44 -0.83 7.42 7.67
N VAL A 45 -0.06 7.51 8.77
CA VAL A 45 1.41 7.57 8.69
C VAL A 45 1.99 6.25 8.18
N PHE A 46 1.50 5.11 8.66
CA PHE A 46 1.95 3.80 8.20
C PHE A 46 1.65 3.58 6.70
N SER A 47 0.46 3.96 6.23
CA SER A 47 0.12 3.90 4.79
C SER A 47 1.05 4.76 3.93
N ASN A 48 1.38 5.98 4.38
CA ASN A 48 2.33 6.83 3.68
C ASN A 48 3.74 6.22 3.67
N VAL A 49 4.20 5.68 4.79
CA VAL A 49 5.54 5.06 4.87
C VAL A 49 5.65 3.80 4.00
N VAL A 50 4.62 2.93 4.00
CA VAL A 50 4.58 1.73 3.14
C VAL A 50 4.56 2.12 1.65
N ALA A 51 3.83 3.17 1.28
CA ALA A 51 3.85 3.70 -0.08
C ALA A 51 5.26 4.17 -0.51
N ASN A 52 6.02 4.78 0.40
CA ASN A 52 7.36 5.30 0.13
C ASN A 52 8.47 4.22 0.21
N LEU A 53 8.32 3.18 1.04
CA LEU A 53 9.34 2.15 1.26
C LEU A 53 9.31 1.02 0.22
N ARG A 54 8.26 0.91 -0.59
CA ARG A 54 8.21 -0.05 -1.69
C ARG A 54 9.09 0.43 -2.86
N LEU A 55 10.35 0.00 -2.86
CA LEU A 55 11.30 0.08 -3.98
C LEU A 55 11.47 -1.32 -4.60
N PRO A 56 11.72 -1.50 -5.92
CA PRO A 56 12.49 -0.64 -6.84
C PRO A 56 11.73 -0.07 -8.08
N THR A 57 10.39 -0.08 -8.11
CA THR A 57 9.63 0.51 -9.22
C THR A 57 8.61 1.51 -8.65
N GLY A 58 8.66 2.75 -9.14
CA GLY A 58 8.22 3.98 -8.49
C GLY A 58 6.75 4.05 -8.05
N GLY A 59 6.55 4.53 -6.83
CA GLY A 59 5.25 4.75 -6.20
C GLY A 59 5.17 6.13 -5.55
N GLY A 60 5.16 7.18 -6.36
CA GLY A 60 4.53 8.44 -5.96
C GLY A 60 3.03 8.41 -6.25
N ASN A 61 2.25 9.24 -5.56
CA ASN A 61 0.79 9.37 -5.67
C ASN A 61 0.29 9.85 -7.06
N ASN A 62 1.20 9.98 -8.03
CA ASN A 62 0.97 10.35 -9.43
C ASN A 62 1.26 9.16 -10.37
N ASN A 63 1.03 7.92 -9.91
CA ASN A 63 1.27 6.75 -10.75
C ASN A 63 0.22 6.67 -11.86
N VAL A 64 0.60 7.15 -13.04
CA VAL A 64 -0.28 7.11 -14.21
C VAL A 64 -0.41 5.69 -14.75
N ILE A 65 0.53 4.79 -14.47
CA ILE A 65 0.52 3.40 -14.94
C ILE A 65 -0.24 2.52 -13.96
N THR A 66 -1.43 2.06 -14.33
CA THR A 66 -2.32 1.26 -13.45
C THR A 66 -2.05 -0.23 -13.54
N SER A 67 -1.62 -0.73 -14.71
CA SER A 67 -1.11 -2.11 -14.84
C SER A 67 -0.14 -2.24 -15.99
N VAL A 68 0.77 -3.21 -15.86
CA VAL A 68 1.73 -3.61 -16.89
C VAL A 68 1.72 -5.13 -16.98
N SER A 69 1.53 -5.66 -18.18
CA SER A 69 1.74 -7.07 -18.47
C SER A 69 2.70 -7.20 -19.64
N ALA A 70 3.54 -8.23 -19.61
CA ALA A 70 4.48 -8.54 -20.69
C ALA A 70 4.30 -10.01 -21.06
N ASN A 71 4.02 -10.28 -22.32
CA ASN A 71 3.84 -11.64 -22.81
C ASN A 71 4.62 -11.84 -24.11
N ARG A 72 5.24 -13.01 -24.26
CA ARG A 72 5.91 -13.35 -25.52
C ARG A 72 4.88 -13.58 -26.61
N THR A 73 5.15 -13.12 -27.82
CA THR A 73 4.31 -13.44 -28.98
C THR A 73 4.65 -14.84 -29.48
N GLY A 74 3.81 -15.81 -29.16
CA GLY A 74 3.94 -17.18 -29.65
C GLY A 74 3.35 -17.33 -31.05
N GLY A 75 4.17 -17.15 -32.10
CA GLY A 75 3.78 -17.44 -33.48
C GLY A 75 4.84 -17.06 -34.51
N GLY A 76 5.77 -17.98 -34.79
CA GLY A 76 6.82 -17.83 -35.81
C GLY A 76 8.24 -17.53 -35.26
N HIS A 77 9.20 -17.30 -36.18
CA HIS A 77 10.64 -17.09 -35.88
C HIS A 77 10.97 -15.88 -34.98
N GLY A 78 9.99 -15.05 -34.60
CA GLY A 78 10.19 -13.88 -33.74
C GLY A 78 10.30 -14.24 -32.26
N ASN A 79 11.13 -13.50 -31.54
CA ASN A 79 11.31 -13.54 -30.07
C ASN A 79 10.70 -12.31 -29.40
N ASP A 80 9.74 -11.65 -30.05
CA ASP A 80 9.21 -10.38 -29.60
C ASP A 80 8.39 -10.52 -28.30
N VAL A 81 8.42 -9.47 -27.48
CA VAL A 81 7.62 -9.36 -26.24
C VAL A 81 6.64 -8.22 -26.42
N VAL A 82 5.35 -8.53 -26.29
CA VAL A 82 4.27 -7.55 -26.29
C VAL A 82 3.99 -7.14 -24.86
N VAL A 83 4.12 -5.84 -24.62
CA VAL A 83 3.92 -5.21 -23.32
C VAL A 83 2.62 -4.43 -23.38
N THR A 84 1.63 -4.84 -22.61
CA THR A 84 0.34 -4.13 -22.50
C THR A 84 0.35 -3.27 -21.27
N ILE A 85 0.10 -1.98 -21.44
CA ILE A 85 0.16 -0.97 -20.37
C ILE A 85 -1.20 -0.29 -20.33
N THR A 86 -1.77 -0.16 -19.14
CA THR A 86 -2.96 0.66 -18.90
C THR A 86 -2.58 1.88 -18.08
N VAL A 87 -3.17 3.01 -18.45
CA VAL A 87 -2.90 4.29 -17.84
C VAL A 87 -4.18 5.01 -17.40
N SER A 88 -4.10 5.75 -16.31
CA SER A 88 -5.20 6.56 -15.77
C SER A 88 -5.38 7.91 -16.47
N SER A 89 -4.37 8.37 -17.23
CA SER A 89 -4.39 9.62 -18.00
C SER A 89 -3.41 9.53 -19.18
N SER A 90 -3.56 10.41 -20.17
CA SER A 90 -2.72 10.37 -21.37
C SER A 90 -1.26 10.77 -21.07
N THR A 91 -0.32 9.85 -21.24
CA THR A 91 1.11 10.08 -21.00
C THR A 91 1.99 9.36 -22.01
N SER A 92 3.19 9.88 -22.26
CA SER A 92 4.26 9.15 -22.93
C SER A 92 4.89 8.15 -21.98
N VAL A 93 5.09 6.93 -22.45
CA VAL A 93 5.62 5.81 -21.69
C VAL A 93 6.84 5.25 -22.41
N THR A 94 7.93 5.05 -21.68
CA THR A 94 9.16 4.39 -22.13
C THR A 94 9.19 2.97 -21.58
N VAL A 95 9.32 2.00 -22.48
CA VAL A 95 9.38 0.58 -22.19
C VAL A 95 10.80 0.10 -22.49
N SER A 96 11.46 -0.54 -21.52
CA SER A 96 12.78 -1.13 -21.65
C SER A 96 12.78 -2.57 -21.15
N ASP A 97 13.64 -3.38 -21.74
CA ASP A 97 13.82 -4.77 -21.35
C ASP A 97 15.09 -4.97 -20.51
N SER A 98 15.12 -6.00 -19.67
CA SER A 98 16.29 -6.36 -18.86
C SER A 98 17.41 -7.04 -19.63
N GLN A 99 17.20 -7.41 -20.89
CA GLN A 99 18.22 -8.06 -21.73
C GLN A 99 18.83 -7.02 -22.69
N ASN A 100 18.36 -6.97 -23.93
CA ASN A 100 19.06 -6.28 -25.02
C ASN A 100 18.12 -5.57 -26.00
N ALA A 101 16.82 -5.56 -25.75
CA ALA A 101 15.89 -4.86 -26.64
C ALA A 101 16.05 -3.35 -26.49
N SER A 102 16.05 -2.65 -27.63
CA SER A 102 16.11 -1.19 -27.62
C SER A 102 14.87 -0.62 -26.92
N PRO A 103 15.04 0.39 -26.04
CA PRO A 103 13.91 1.00 -25.35
C PRO A 103 12.96 1.64 -26.36
N ARG A 104 11.65 1.50 -26.13
CA ARG A 104 10.61 2.00 -27.02
C ARG A 104 9.72 2.98 -26.26
N THR A 105 9.50 4.15 -26.85
CA THR A 105 8.58 5.17 -26.33
C THR A 105 7.26 5.16 -27.10
N THR A 106 6.14 5.26 -26.39
CA THR A 106 4.79 5.32 -27.00
C THR A 106 3.87 6.15 -26.13
N THR A 107 2.97 6.90 -26.76
CA THR A 107 1.92 7.65 -26.05
C THR A 107 0.73 6.75 -25.76
N CYS A 108 0.28 6.76 -24.51
CA CYS A 108 -0.80 5.90 -24.01
C CYS A 108 -1.89 6.80 -23.43
N ASN A 109 -3.14 6.62 -23.85
CA ASN A 109 -4.30 7.44 -23.49
C ASN A 109 -5.34 6.71 -22.61
N SER A 110 -5.34 5.38 -22.63
CA SER A 110 -6.10 4.52 -21.72
C SER A 110 -5.44 3.15 -21.62
N SER A 111 -5.15 2.54 -22.76
CA SER A 111 -4.37 1.32 -22.90
C SER A 111 -3.53 1.36 -24.17
N CYS A 112 -2.31 0.85 -24.11
CA CYS A 112 -1.41 0.78 -25.26
C CYS A 112 -0.62 -0.54 -25.20
N SER A 113 -0.29 -1.07 -26.38
CA SER A 113 0.58 -2.22 -26.51
C SER A 113 1.88 -1.79 -27.19
N VAL A 114 3.01 -2.13 -26.60
CA VAL A 114 4.35 -1.86 -27.13
C VAL A 114 5.05 -3.18 -27.39
N THR A 115 5.55 -3.37 -28.61
CA THR A 115 6.33 -4.56 -28.96
C THR A 115 7.82 -4.26 -28.85
N LEU A 116 8.51 -5.03 -28.02
CA LEU A 116 9.96 -5.02 -27.92
C LEU A 116 10.50 -6.13 -28.83
N ASN A 117 11.28 -5.72 -29.83
CA ASN A 117 11.91 -6.61 -30.79
C ASN A 117 13.36 -6.86 -30.35
N GLY A 118 13.90 -8.05 -30.63
CA GLY A 118 15.28 -8.40 -30.28
C GLY A 118 15.48 -8.74 -28.79
N VAL A 119 14.42 -9.16 -28.11
CA VAL A 119 14.48 -9.68 -26.73
C VAL A 119 15.01 -11.12 -26.77
N GLY A 120 16.07 -11.45 -26.03
CA GLY A 120 16.65 -12.81 -26.00
C GLY A 120 15.65 -13.90 -25.58
N ASP A 121 15.99 -15.18 -25.84
CA ASP A 121 15.11 -16.33 -25.57
C ASP A 121 14.94 -16.65 -24.07
N ASN A 122 15.76 -16.05 -23.22
CA ASN A 122 15.67 -16.18 -21.76
C ASN A 122 14.44 -15.44 -21.20
N ALA A 123 14.04 -15.84 -19.99
CA ALA A 123 13.10 -15.07 -19.19
C ALA A 123 13.73 -13.74 -18.77
N GLY A 124 12.92 -12.71 -18.68
CA GLY A 124 13.38 -11.39 -18.30
C GLY A 124 12.25 -10.55 -17.74
N THR A 125 12.57 -9.28 -17.46
CA THR A 125 11.61 -8.31 -16.94
C THR A 125 11.62 -7.07 -17.81
N VAL A 126 10.43 -6.57 -18.08
CA VAL A 126 10.23 -5.28 -18.73
C VAL A 126 10.03 -4.24 -17.66
N SER A 127 10.72 -3.11 -17.79
CA SER A 127 10.51 -1.90 -17.02
C SER A 127 9.80 -0.85 -17.88
N VAL A 128 8.82 -0.19 -17.28
CA VAL A 128 7.95 0.79 -17.93
C VAL A 128 7.98 2.05 -17.10
N THR A 129 8.27 3.20 -17.71
CA THR A 129 8.33 4.49 -17.02
C THR A 129 7.52 5.52 -17.78
N ALA A 130 6.60 6.21 -17.11
CA ALA A 130 5.80 7.28 -17.70
C ALA A 130 6.41 8.67 -17.43
N THR A 131 6.37 9.56 -18.43
CA THR A 131 6.85 10.95 -18.28
C THR A 131 5.99 11.75 -17.29
N ALA A 132 4.69 11.47 -17.21
CA ALA A 132 3.77 12.09 -16.26
C ALA A 132 3.91 11.57 -14.81
N GLY A 133 4.78 10.57 -14.58
CA GLY A 133 4.96 9.93 -13.28
C GLY A 133 4.36 8.53 -13.23
N GLY A 134 5.02 7.66 -12.47
CA GLY A 134 4.70 6.24 -12.39
C GLY A 134 5.67 5.37 -13.16
N SER A 135 5.95 4.21 -12.59
CA SER A 135 6.63 3.13 -13.30
C SER A 135 6.03 1.79 -12.92
N GLY A 136 6.10 0.84 -13.84
CA GLY A 136 5.64 -0.52 -13.65
C GLY A 136 6.66 -1.50 -14.21
N SER A 137 6.61 -2.74 -13.75
CA SER A 137 7.41 -3.81 -14.32
C SER A 137 6.59 -5.08 -14.43
N ALA A 138 6.90 -5.87 -15.46
CA ALA A 138 6.27 -7.15 -15.71
C ALA A 138 7.33 -8.17 -16.15
N GLY A 139 7.29 -9.36 -15.57
CA GLY A 139 8.11 -10.49 -16.02
C GLY A 139 7.47 -11.20 -17.21
N TYR A 140 8.30 -11.70 -18.11
CA TYR A 140 7.86 -12.59 -19.19
C TYR A 140 8.67 -13.91 -19.15
N PRO A 141 8.05 -15.04 -19.51
CA PRO A 141 8.69 -16.35 -19.44
C PRO A 141 9.75 -16.55 -20.54
N VAL A 142 10.53 -17.63 -20.43
CA VAL A 142 11.38 -18.13 -21.53
C VAL A 142 10.53 -18.46 -22.76
N LYS A 143 11.14 -18.41 -23.95
CA LYS A 143 10.51 -18.99 -25.15
C LYS A 143 10.60 -20.51 -25.06
N LEU A 144 9.45 -21.20 -25.15
CA LEU A 144 9.35 -22.66 -25.25
C LEU A 144 9.57 -23.11 -26.70
#